data_AF-A0A1H7XL51-F1
#
_entry.id   AF-A0A1H7XL51-F1
#
_cell.length_a   1.000
_cell.length_b   1.000
_cell.length_c   1.000
_cell.angle_alpha   90.00
_cell.angle_beta   90.00
_cell.angle_gamma   90.00
#
_symmetry.space_group_name_H-M   'P 1'
#
loop_
_entity.id
_entity.type
_entity.pdbx_description
1 polymer ?
#
loop_
_entity_poly.entity_id
_entity_poly.type
_entity_poly.pdbx_seq_one_letter_code
_entity_poly.pdbx_strand_id
1 'polypeptide(L)'
;MKYELTDETINYGGRTLYRIRALKNFFGVEKGDAGGYVEKTQNLSQKGNCWIYGNAKVWGNAKVYGNAEVYGDAKVYGNAEVYGYAEVCGNAKVWGNAEVWDNAQVWDNVQVCGAAKVWDNAKVYGNAEVYGDAKVYGNAQVWGNAEVWDNAQVYGYAKVYGNAEVWGNAQVWGNAEVWDNAQVYGYAKVYGNAEVWGNAKIQDNAVIKNKKDWFSGSNVGPENGALTVYKAEDGLMSTRGCFCGTIEEFLVKSKEVHDDKTHNEYKLLIEVAKSSILG
;
A
#
# COMPACT_ATOMS: atom_id res chain seq x y z
N MET A 1 -21.57 -10.72 -29.53
CA MET A 1 -20.87 -9.68 -28.75
C MET A 1 -21.57 -9.48 -27.41
N LYS A 2 -20.86 -9.04 -26.38
CA LYS A 2 -21.37 -8.74 -25.03
C LYS A 2 -21.90 -7.31 -24.93
N TYR A 3 -21.18 -6.34 -25.51
CA TYR A 3 -21.55 -4.92 -25.50
C TYR A 3 -21.12 -4.22 -26.79
N GLU A 4 -21.65 -3.02 -27.00
CA GLU A 4 -21.23 -2.08 -28.04
C GLU A 4 -20.82 -0.73 -27.45
N LEU A 5 -20.08 0.07 -28.23
CA LEU A 5 -19.84 1.48 -27.95
C LEU A 5 -20.99 2.29 -28.55
N THR A 6 -21.61 3.19 -27.79
CA THR A 6 -22.70 4.03 -28.28
C THR A 6 -22.17 5.37 -28.82
N ASP A 7 -23.05 6.16 -29.43
CA ASP A 7 -22.74 7.53 -29.86
C ASP A 7 -22.68 8.54 -28.70
N GLU A 8 -23.07 8.14 -27.49
CA GLU A 8 -22.91 8.97 -26.29
C GLU A 8 -21.44 9.00 -25.89
N THR A 9 -20.83 10.18 -25.99
CA THR A 9 -19.40 10.37 -25.75
C THR A 9 -19.11 11.49 -24.77
N ILE A 10 -17.93 11.43 -24.17
CA ILE A 10 -17.35 12.51 -23.38
C ILE A 10 -15.94 12.81 -23.86
N ASN A 11 -15.52 14.07 -23.72
CA ASN A 11 -14.10 14.43 -23.84
C ASN A 11 -13.46 14.36 -22.45
N TYR A 12 -12.45 13.53 -22.28
CA TYR A 12 -11.71 13.39 -21.03
C TYR A 12 -10.21 13.31 -21.30
N GLY A 13 -9.44 14.27 -20.79
CA GLY A 13 -7.99 14.31 -21.00
C GLY A 13 -7.58 14.37 -22.47
N GLY A 14 -8.36 15.06 -23.32
CA GLY A 14 -8.12 15.15 -24.76
C GLY A 14 -8.47 13.89 -25.56
N ARG A 15 -9.17 12.93 -24.94
CA ARG A 15 -9.62 11.68 -25.56
C ARG A 15 -11.14 11.64 -25.63
N THR A 16 -11.66 10.98 -26.65
CA THR A 16 -13.08 10.64 -26.74
C THR A 16 -13.31 9.29 -26.07
N LEU A 17 -14.15 9.25 -25.04
CA LEU A 17 -14.61 8.01 -24.43
C LEU A 17 -16.08 7.78 -24.78
N TYR A 18 -16.41 6.53 -25.09
CA TYR A 18 -17.74 6.09 -25.51
C TYR A 18 -18.42 5.36 -24.37
N ARG A 19 -19.69 5.68 -24.13
CA ARG A 19 -20.54 4.93 -23.22
C ARG A 19 -20.70 3.50 -23.76
N ILE A 20 -20.58 2.49 -22.91
CA ILE A 20 -20.87 1.09 -23.30
C ILE A 20 -22.35 0.77 -23.10
N ARG A 21 -22.90 -0.09 -23.95
CA ARG A 21 -24.26 -0.63 -23.80
C ARG A 21 -24.28 -2.16 -23.93
N ALA A 22 -24.94 -2.84 -23.01
CA ALA A 22 -25.07 -4.29 -23.00
C ALA A 22 -25.95 -4.78 -24.16
N LEU A 23 -25.51 -5.83 -24.86
CA LEU A 23 -26.23 -6.43 -26.00
C LEU A 23 -26.99 -7.73 -25.64
N LYS A 24 -26.76 -8.25 -24.44
CA LYS A 24 -27.39 -9.47 -23.90
C LYS A 24 -27.36 -9.43 -22.37
N ASN A 25 -28.16 -10.29 -21.75
CA ASN A 25 -28.14 -10.48 -20.31
C ASN A 25 -26.92 -11.30 -19.89
N PHE A 26 -26.28 -10.92 -18.78
CA PHE A 26 -25.25 -11.69 -18.07
C PHE A 26 -25.20 -11.22 -16.61
N PHE A 27 -24.32 -11.80 -15.79
CA PHE A 27 -24.18 -11.55 -14.34
C PHE A 27 -24.56 -10.11 -13.90
N GLY A 28 -25.78 -9.93 -13.37
CA GLY A 28 -26.28 -8.64 -12.88
C GLY A 28 -26.52 -7.53 -13.93
N VAL A 29 -26.30 -7.79 -15.22
CA VAL A 29 -26.43 -6.81 -16.32
C VAL A 29 -27.48 -7.30 -17.32
N GLU A 30 -28.47 -6.46 -17.59
CA GLU A 30 -29.54 -6.73 -18.55
C GLU A 30 -29.22 -6.16 -19.94
N LYS A 31 -29.79 -6.77 -20.97
CA LYS A 31 -29.68 -6.26 -22.34
C LYS A 31 -30.27 -4.85 -22.41
N GLY A 32 -29.48 -3.91 -22.92
CA GLY A 32 -29.83 -2.51 -23.04
C GLY A 32 -29.23 -1.62 -21.96
N ASP A 33 -28.71 -2.19 -20.87
CA ASP A 33 -28.09 -1.42 -19.79
C ASP A 33 -26.91 -0.60 -20.30
N ALA A 34 -26.88 0.67 -19.89
CA ALA A 34 -25.73 1.54 -20.07
C ALA A 34 -24.69 1.28 -18.96
N GLY A 35 -23.42 1.17 -19.33
CA GLY A 35 -22.31 1.04 -18.39
C GLY A 35 -21.49 2.33 -18.26
N GLY A 36 -20.22 2.21 -17.91
CA GLY A 36 -19.27 3.32 -17.90
C GLY A 36 -18.75 3.68 -19.29
N TYR A 37 -17.59 4.31 -19.32
CA TYR A 37 -16.99 4.84 -20.54
C TYR A 37 -15.66 4.16 -20.87
N VAL A 38 -15.47 3.84 -22.15
CA VAL A 38 -14.21 3.30 -22.66
C VAL A 38 -13.71 4.04 -23.90
N GLU A 39 -12.39 4.08 -24.11
CA GLU A 39 -11.81 4.69 -25.34
C GLU A 39 -12.01 3.80 -26.56
N LYS A 40 -11.84 2.48 -26.38
CA LYS A 40 -11.91 1.48 -27.45
C LYS A 40 -12.39 0.13 -26.92
N THR A 41 -12.85 -0.74 -27.82
CA THR A 41 -13.39 -2.06 -27.47
C THR A 41 -12.38 -3.00 -26.80
N GLN A 42 -11.07 -2.72 -26.92
CA GLN A 42 -10.03 -3.47 -26.22
C GLN A 42 -9.97 -3.15 -24.71
N ASN A 43 -10.55 -2.05 -24.25
CA ASN A 43 -10.50 -1.67 -22.83
C ASN A 43 -11.40 -2.55 -21.94
N LEU A 44 -12.46 -3.15 -22.50
CA LEU A 44 -13.35 -4.06 -21.79
C LEU A 44 -13.51 -5.35 -22.61
N SER A 45 -13.23 -6.50 -22.02
CA SER A 45 -13.32 -7.78 -22.73
C SER A 45 -14.75 -8.10 -23.15
N GLN A 46 -14.90 -8.65 -24.36
CA GLN A 46 -16.16 -9.20 -24.86
C GLN A 46 -16.47 -10.61 -24.28
N LYS A 47 -15.53 -11.20 -23.52
CA LYS A 47 -15.66 -12.49 -22.83
C LYS A 47 -15.80 -12.29 -21.31
N GLY A 48 -16.25 -13.33 -20.62
CA GLY A 48 -16.47 -13.30 -19.17
C GLY A 48 -17.55 -12.31 -18.75
N ASN A 49 -17.67 -12.11 -17.43
CA ASN A 49 -18.70 -11.27 -16.83
C ASN A 49 -18.22 -9.87 -16.47
N CYS A 50 -16.96 -9.51 -16.77
CA CYS A 50 -16.45 -8.20 -16.41
C CYS A 50 -17.30 -7.05 -16.95
N TRP A 51 -17.45 -6.00 -16.16
CA TRP A 51 -18.27 -4.85 -16.52
C TRP A 51 -17.76 -3.55 -15.91
N ILE A 52 -18.06 -2.45 -16.59
CA ILE A 52 -17.78 -1.10 -16.12
C ILE A 52 -19.14 -0.46 -15.89
N TYR A 53 -19.47 -0.09 -14.67
CA TYR A 53 -20.76 0.51 -14.30
C TYR A 53 -20.64 2.03 -14.13
N GLY A 54 -21.79 2.72 -14.17
CA GLY A 54 -21.91 4.11 -13.74
C GLY A 54 -21.03 5.08 -14.54
N ASN A 55 -20.20 5.85 -13.85
CA ASN A 55 -19.35 6.89 -14.44
C ASN A 55 -17.88 6.48 -14.57
N ALA A 56 -17.57 5.22 -14.26
CA ALA A 56 -16.21 4.71 -14.32
C ALA A 56 -15.65 4.80 -15.74
N LYS A 57 -14.34 5.03 -15.84
CA LYS A 57 -13.64 5.31 -17.10
C LYS A 57 -12.46 4.36 -17.27
N VAL A 58 -12.36 3.72 -18.43
CA VAL A 58 -11.22 2.87 -18.79
C VAL A 58 -10.67 3.27 -20.16
N TRP A 59 -9.41 3.69 -20.23
CA TRP A 59 -8.84 4.23 -21.47
C TRP A 59 -7.35 3.93 -21.65
N GLY A 60 -6.78 4.35 -22.78
CA GLY A 60 -5.41 4.00 -23.16
C GLY A 60 -5.29 2.51 -23.52
N ASN A 61 -4.28 1.84 -22.99
CA ASN A 61 -4.06 0.40 -23.16
C ASN A 61 -4.61 -0.44 -22.00
N ALA A 62 -5.29 0.20 -21.04
CA ALA A 62 -5.83 -0.50 -19.90
C ALA A 62 -6.86 -1.55 -20.31
N LYS A 63 -6.95 -2.65 -19.55
CA LYS A 63 -7.86 -3.76 -19.85
C LYS A 63 -8.63 -4.19 -18.61
N VAL A 64 -9.93 -4.39 -18.79
CA VAL A 64 -10.81 -5.01 -17.79
C VAL A 64 -11.36 -6.32 -18.36
N TYR A 65 -11.05 -7.45 -17.72
CA TYR A 65 -11.44 -8.78 -18.21
C TYR A 65 -11.76 -9.78 -17.08
N GLY A 66 -12.10 -11.03 -17.43
CA GLY A 66 -12.56 -12.02 -16.43
C GLY A 66 -13.97 -11.69 -15.93
N ASN A 67 -14.11 -11.56 -14.61
CA ASN A 67 -15.34 -11.15 -13.90
C ASN A 67 -15.14 -9.85 -13.12
N ALA A 68 -14.11 -9.06 -13.43
CA ALA A 68 -13.81 -7.83 -12.71
C ALA A 68 -14.89 -6.76 -12.89
N GLU A 69 -15.13 -5.98 -11.84
CA GLU A 69 -16.09 -4.88 -11.82
C GLU A 69 -15.39 -3.56 -11.57
N VAL A 70 -15.68 -2.56 -12.40
CA VAL A 70 -15.20 -1.19 -12.20
C VAL A 70 -16.39 -0.25 -12.13
N TYR A 71 -16.56 0.49 -11.04
CA TYR A 71 -17.77 1.29 -10.81
C TYR A 71 -17.53 2.59 -10.03
N GLY A 72 -18.58 3.39 -9.80
CA GLY A 72 -18.43 4.73 -9.23
C GLY A 72 -17.77 5.72 -10.21
N ASP A 73 -16.79 6.48 -9.71
CA ASP A 73 -15.97 7.44 -10.47
C ASP A 73 -14.53 6.92 -10.71
N ALA A 74 -14.35 5.60 -10.59
CA ALA A 74 -13.09 4.91 -10.74
C ALA A 74 -12.49 5.08 -12.14
N LYS A 75 -11.16 5.06 -12.20
CA LYS A 75 -10.37 5.36 -13.40
C LYS A 75 -9.28 4.32 -13.58
N VAL A 76 -9.33 3.59 -14.70
CA VAL A 76 -8.29 2.60 -15.06
C VAL A 76 -7.64 3.00 -16.39
N TYR A 77 -6.34 3.25 -16.41
CA TYR A 77 -5.67 3.81 -17.59
C TYR A 77 -4.19 3.43 -17.71
N GLY A 78 -3.50 3.93 -18.73
CA GLY A 78 -2.13 3.48 -19.03
C GLY A 78 -2.15 2.07 -19.61
N ASN A 79 -1.33 1.16 -19.08
CA ASN A 79 -1.32 -0.27 -19.40
C ASN A 79 -1.91 -1.13 -18.25
N ALA A 80 -2.68 -0.52 -17.33
CA ALA A 80 -3.19 -1.22 -16.17
C ALA A 80 -4.16 -2.36 -16.52
N GLU A 81 -4.13 -3.43 -15.76
CA GLU A 81 -5.01 -4.58 -15.95
C GLU A 81 -5.83 -4.87 -14.70
N VAL A 82 -7.15 -5.00 -14.86
CA VAL A 82 -8.08 -5.39 -13.78
C VAL A 82 -8.83 -6.64 -14.21
N TYR A 83 -8.68 -7.74 -13.47
CA TYR A 83 -9.22 -9.04 -13.87
C TYR A 83 -9.55 -9.97 -12.69
N GLY A 84 -9.90 -11.23 -12.96
CA GLY A 84 -10.39 -12.12 -11.91
C GLY A 84 -11.79 -11.72 -11.47
N TYR A 85 -12.02 -11.63 -10.16
CA TYR A 85 -13.20 -11.07 -9.49
C TYR A 85 -12.88 -9.71 -8.83
N ALA A 86 -11.83 -9.01 -9.31
CA ALA A 86 -11.41 -7.76 -8.70
C ALA A 86 -12.47 -6.67 -8.80
N GLU A 87 -12.57 -5.85 -7.75
CA GLU A 87 -13.44 -4.70 -7.69
C GLU A 87 -12.62 -3.42 -7.59
N VAL A 88 -12.88 -2.45 -8.47
CA VAL A 88 -12.28 -1.11 -8.41
C VAL A 88 -13.38 -0.06 -8.42
N CYS A 89 -13.56 0.67 -7.32
CA CYS A 89 -14.68 1.61 -7.20
C CYS A 89 -14.37 2.91 -6.43
N GLY A 90 -15.41 3.70 -6.14
CA GLY A 90 -15.24 5.04 -5.56
C GLY A 90 -14.55 5.99 -6.54
N ASN A 91 -13.55 6.73 -6.06
CA ASN A 91 -12.66 7.59 -6.84
C ASN A 91 -11.33 6.91 -7.20
N ALA A 92 -11.20 5.60 -6.99
CA ALA A 92 -9.94 4.89 -7.13
C ALA A 92 -9.33 5.06 -8.54
N LYS A 93 -8.01 5.15 -8.58
CA LYS A 93 -7.23 5.26 -9.82
C LYS A 93 -6.25 4.11 -9.90
N VAL A 94 -6.28 3.37 -11.01
CA VAL A 94 -5.32 2.29 -11.32
C VAL A 94 -4.65 2.61 -12.65
N TRP A 95 -3.33 2.79 -12.68
CA TRP A 95 -2.62 3.16 -13.91
C TRP A 95 -1.17 2.70 -14.00
N GLY A 96 -0.46 3.09 -15.05
CA GLY A 96 0.87 2.58 -15.34
C GLY A 96 0.77 1.13 -15.82
N ASN A 97 1.60 0.25 -15.30
CA ASN A 97 1.55 -1.20 -15.50
C ASN A 97 0.93 -1.92 -14.28
N ALA A 98 0.12 -1.22 -13.48
CA ALA A 98 -0.48 -1.80 -12.28
C ALA A 98 -1.47 -2.93 -12.61
N GLU A 99 -1.51 -3.95 -11.75
CA GLU A 99 -2.40 -5.10 -11.90
C GLU A 99 -3.24 -5.28 -10.63
N VAL A 100 -4.57 -5.43 -10.80
CA VAL A 100 -5.51 -5.74 -9.72
C VAL A 100 -6.32 -6.98 -10.11
N TRP A 101 -6.20 -8.08 -9.37
CA TRP A 101 -6.85 -9.34 -9.76
C TRP A 101 -7.28 -10.25 -8.61
N ASP A 102 -7.71 -11.47 -8.94
CA ASP A 102 -8.37 -12.41 -8.03
C ASP A 102 -9.57 -11.75 -7.35
N ASN A 103 -9.70 -11.78 -6.02
CA ASN A 103 -10.79 -11.11 -5.29
C ASN A 103 -10.35 -9.78 -4.67
N ALA A 104 -9.31 -9.14 -5.20
CA ALA A 104 -8.82 -7.88 -4.67
C ALA A 104 -9.87 -6.77 -4.76
N GLN A 105 -9.94 -5.92 -3.74
CA GLN A 105 -10.86 -4.80 -3.66
C GLN A 105 -10.09 -3.49 -3.48
N VAL A 106 -10.33 -2.52 -4.37
CA VAL A 106 -9.70 -1.20 -4.36
C VAL A 106 -10.79 -0.13 -4.44
N TRP A 107 -10.95 0.69 -3.40
CA TRP A 107 -12.04 1.68 -3.36
C TRP A 107 -11.66 3.00 -2.68
N ASP A 108 -12.64 3.88 -2.48
CA ASP A 108 -12.46 5.27 -2.00
C ASP A 108 -11.52 6.08 -2.92
N ASN A 109 -10.51 6.77 -2.39
CA ASN A 109 -9.62 7.66 -3.14
C ASN A 109 -8.24 7.03 -3.43
N VAL A 110 -8.18 5.70 -3.48
CA VAL A 110 -6.90 4.97 -3.62
C VAL A 110 -6.21 5.23 -4.94
N GLN A 111 -4.88 5.21 -4.89
CA GLN A 111 -4.00 5.28 -6.04
C GLN A 111 -3.15 4.00 -6.15
N VAL A 112 -3.29 3.25 -7.25
CA VAL A 112 -2.43 2.09 -7.58
C VAL A 112 -1.70 2.36 -8.89
N CYS A 113 -0.37 2.45 -8.88
CA CYS A 113 0.39 2.79 -10.08
C CYS A 113 1.79 2.17 -10.17
N GLY A 114 2.59 2.55 -11.18
CA GLY A 114 3.86 1.88 -11.45
C GLY A 114 3.64 0.46 -11.99
N ALA A 115 4.39 -0.51 -11.48
CA ALA A 115 4.18 -1.94 -11.70
C ALA A 115 3.58 -2.63 -10.45
N ALA A 116 2.87 -1.86 -9.61
CA ALA A 116 2.26 -2.35 -8.38
C ALA A 116 1.22 -3.44 -8.65
N LYS A 117 1.09 -4.36 -7.71
CA LYS A 117 0.23 -5.55 -7.81
C LYS A 117 -0.62 -5.71 -6.57
N VAL A 118 -1.94 -5.85 -6.76
CA VAL A 118 -2.92 -6.11 -5.68
C VAL A 118 -3.77 -7.34 -6.05
N TRP A 119 -3.72 -8.40 -5.24
CA TRP A 119 -4.40 -9.67 -5.59
C TRP A 119 -4.81 -10.52 -4.38
N ASP A 120 -5.20 -11.77 -4.63
CA ASP A 120 -5.85 -12.67 -3.67
C ASP A 120 -7.13 -12.04 -3.10
N ASN A 121 -7.22 -11.82 -1.79
CA ASN A 121 -8.34 -11.14 -1.11
C ASN A 121 -7.89 -9.80 -0.50
N ALA A 122 -6.83 -9.19 -1.04
CA ALA A 122 -6.29 -7.94 -0.53
C ALA A 122 -7.31 -6.80 -0.65
N LYS A 123 -7.26 -5.89 0.32
CA LYS A 123 -8.13 -4.71 0.38
C LYS A 123 -7.30 -3.45 0.49
N VAL A 124 -7.52 -2.50 -0.43
CA VAL A 124 -6.87 -1.20 -0.40
C VAL A 124 -7.94 -0.10 -0.47
N TYR A 125 -7.98 0.79 0.53
CA TYR A 125 -9.07 1.77 0.65
C TYR A 125 -8.68 3.05 1.40
N GLY A 126 -9.62 3.97 1.62
CA GLY A 126 -9.31 5.31 2.14
C GLY A 126 -8.59 6.18 1.10
N ASN A 127 -7.44 6.75 1.47
CA ASN A 127 -6.55 7.54 0.62
C ASN A 127 -5.20 6.83 0.40
N ALA A 128 -5.13 5.50 0.53
CA ALA A 128 -3.89 4.77 0.44
C ALA A 128 -3.26 4.84 -0.96
N GLU A 129 -1.93 4.75 -1.01
CA GLU A 129 -1.16 4.70 -2.26
C GLU A 129 -0.31 3.44 -2.34
N VAL A 130 -0.37 2.74 -3.48
CA VAL A 130 0.46 1.56 -3.77
C VAL A 130 1.16 1.78 -5.11
N TYR A 131 2.47 1.92 -5.12
CA TYR A 131 3.22 2.29 -6.33
C TYR A 131 4.60 1.62 -6.44
N GLY A 132 5.37 1.91 -7.49
CA GLY A 132 6.63 1.20 -7.75
C GLY A 132 6.38 -0.25 -8.17
N ASP A 133 7.13 -1.19 -7.62
CA ASP A 133 7.00 -2.65 -7.79
C ASP A 133 6.28 -3.32 -6.58
N ALA A 134 5.55 -2.52 -5.79
CA ALA A 134 4.95 -2.95 -4.54
C ALA A 134 3.89 -4.04 -4.72
N LYS A 135 3.75 -4.90 -3.71
CA LYS A 135 2.87 -6.07 -3.73
C LYS A 135 1.99 -6.11 -2.49
N VAL A 136 0.67 -6.16 -2.69
CA VAL A 136 -0.32 -6.33 -1.61
C VAL A 136 -1.19 -7.56 -1.92
N TYR A 137 -1.12 -8.59 -1.07
CA TYR A 137 -1.77 -9.88 -1.38
C TYR A 137 -2.16 -10.70 -0.14
N GLY A 138 -2.65 -11.92 -0.32
CA GLY A 138 -3.31 -12.68 0.74
C GLY A 138 -4.61 -12.02 1.20
N ASN A 139 -4.78 -11.81 2.51
CA ASN A 139 -5.88 -11.07 3.13
C ASN A 139 -5.39 -9.71 3.69
N ALA A 140 -4.30 -9.15 3.14
CA ALA A 140 -3.73 -7.91 3.61
C ALA A 140 -4.68 -6.72 3.42
N GLN A 141 -4.55 -5.73 4.30
CA GLN A 141 -5.35 -4.50 4.26
C GLN A 141 -4.43 -3.28 4.33
N VAL A 142 -4.59 -2.35 3.38
CA VAL A 142 -3.87 -1.08 3.35
C VAL A 142 -4.86 0.07 3.26
N TRP A 143 -4.89 0.97 4.24
CA TRP A 143 -5.89 2.05 4.27
C TRP A 143 -5.46 3.32 5.00
N GLY A 144 -6.35 4.31 5.11
CA GLY A 144 -6.00 5.62 5.65
C GLY A 144 -5.20 6.39 4.60
N ASN A 145 -4.13 7.07 4.99
CA ASN A 145 -3.14 7.68 4.10
C ASN A 145 -1.87 6.81 4.02
N ALA A 146 -1.99 5.48 4.18
CA ALA A 146 -0.84 4.60 4.15
C ALA A 146 -0.24 4.51 2.74
N GLU A 147 1.08 4.42 2.67
CA GLU A 147 1.84 4.30 1.43
C GLU A 147 2.65 3.00 1.40
N VAL A 148 2.59 2.26 0.30
CA VAL A 148 3.40 1.06 0.04
C VAL A 148 4.07 1.18 -1.32
N TRP A 149 5.41 1.24 -1.35
CA TRP A 149 6.13 1.48 -2.61
C TRP A 149 7.48 0.77 -2.73
N ASP A 150 8.22 1.09 -3.80
CA ASP A 150 9.42 0.38 -4.24
C ASP A 150 9.14 -1.12 -4.40
N ASN A 151 9.90 -2.00 -3.75
CA ASN A 151 9.74 -3.46 -3.82
C ASN A 151 9.02 -4.02 -2.57
N ALA A 152 8.36 -3.16 -1.78
CA ALA A 152 7.72 -3.56 -0.53
C ALA A 152 6.61 -4.59 -0.73
N GLN A 153 6.43 -5.46 0.26
CA GLN A 153 5.43 -6.51 0.24
C GLN A 153 4.59 -6.50 1.51
N VAL A 154 3.26 -6.44 1.36
CA VAL A 154 2.30 -6.55 2.47
C VAL A 154 1.39 -7.74 2.20
N TYR A 155 1.42 -8.76 3.05
CA TYR A 155 0.69 -10.01 2.78
C TYR A 155 0.22 -10.77 4.02
N GLY A 156 -0.48 -11.90 3.83
CA GLY A 156 -1.09 -12.64 4.95
C GLY A 156 -2.31 -11.90 5.48
N TYR A 157 -2.38 -11.63 6.78
CA TYR A 157 -3.43 -10.81 7.42
C TYR A 157 -2.88 -9.44 7.86
N ALA A 158 -1.77 -9.00 7.27
CA ALA A 158 -1.12 -7.77 7.64
C ALA A 158 -2.00 -6.55 7.39
N LYS A 159 -1.83 -5.54 8.24
CA LYS A 159 -2.55 -4.27 8.18
C LYS A 159 -1.57 -3.10 8.17
N VAL A 160 -1.70 -2.21 7.20
CA VAL A 160 -0.92 -0.97 7.11
C VAL A 160 -1.89 0.20 7.03
N TYR A 161 -1.88 1.10 8.01
CA TYR A 161 -2.89 2.15 8.09
C TYR A 161 -2.42 3.44 8.77
N GLY A 162 -3.29 4.45 8.88
CA GLY A 162 -2.89 5.78 9.35
C GLY A 162 -2.09 6.51 8.26
N ASN A 163 -0.95 7.08 8.60
CA ASN A 163 0.05 7.62 7.67
C ASN A 163 1.29 6.69 7.60
N ALA A 164 1.11 5.38 7.80
CA ALA A 164 2.21 4.44 7.80
C ALA A 164 2.81 4.31 6.41
N GLU A 165 4.13 4.12 6.37
CA GLU A 165 4.90 4.04 5.15
C GLU A 165 5.70 2.74 5.13
N VAL A 166 5.58 1.96 4.03
CA VAL A 166 6.33 0.71 3.83
C VAL A 166 7.02 0.72 2.46
N TRP A 167 8.35 0.68 2.43
CA TRP A 167 9.11 0.83 1.18
C TRP A 167 10.46 0.10 1.15
N GLY A 168 11.26 0.34 0.12
CA GLY A 168 12.48 -0.44 -0.14
C GLY A 168 12.14 -1.89 -0.46
N ASN A 169 12.78 -2.84 0.21
CA ASN A 169 12.51 -4.28 0.13
C ASN A 169 11.80 -4.81 1.40
N ALA A 170 11.14 -3.92 2.16
CA ALA A 170 10.49 -4.30 3.41
C ALA A 170 9.35 -5.30 3.19
N GLN A 171 9.15 -6.17 4.17
CA GLN A 171 8.09 -7.17 4.17
C GLN A 171 7.27 -7.07 5.45
N VAL A 172 5.95 -6.94 5.31
CA VAL A 172 4.98 -6.94 6.41
C VAL A 172 3.99 -8.09 6.22
N TRP A 173 3.97 -9.06 7.14
CA TRP A 173 3.10 -10.24 6.98
C TRP A 173 2.59 -10.89 8.26
N GLY A 174 1.86 -12.00 8.14
CA GLY A 174 1.20 -12.63 9.29
C GLY A 174 0.04 -11.76 9.76
N ASN A 175 -0.13 -11.56 11.07
CA ASN A 175 -1.10 -10.62 11.64
C ASN A 175 -0.43 -9.29 12.04
N ALA A 176 0.69 -8.93 11.41
CA ALA A 176 1.41 -7.72 11.75
C ALA A 176 0.60 -6.45 11.43
N GLU A 177 0.70 -5.45 12.29
CA GLU A 177 0.07 -4.15 12.11
C GLU A 177 1.15 -3.05 12.10
N VAL A 178 1.08 -2.15 11.11
CA VAL A 178 1.92 -0.94 10.99
C VAL A 178 1.00 0.28 10.86
N TRP A 179 1.08 1.23 11.78
CA TRP A 179 0.17 2.38 11.76
C TRP A 179 0.74 3.68 12.33
N ASP A 180 -0.12 4.70 12.46
CA ASP A 180 0.24 6.10 12.76
C ASP A 180 1.23 6.64 11.73
N ASN A 181 2.40 7.13 12.12
CA ASN A 181 3.45 7.59 11.18
C ASN A 181 4.64 6.62 11.17
N ALA A 182 4.39 5.33 11.44
CA ALA A 182 5.45 4.33 11.46
C ALA A 182 6.03 4.13 10.06
N GLN A 183 7.34 3.96 10.02
CA GLN A 183 8.12 3.80 8.81
C GLN A 183 8.83 2.44 8.83
N VAL A 184 8.57 1.59 7.84
CA VAL A 184 9.19 0.26 7.69
C VAL A 184 9.86 0.15 6.32
N TYR A 185 11.19 0.05 6.29
CA TYR A 185 11.92 0.11 5.02
C TYR A 185 13.25 -0.65 5.01
N GLY A 186 14.02 -0.55 3.93
CA GLY A 186 15.24 -1.33 3.75
C GLY A 186 14.90 -2.80 3.49
N TYR A 187 15.45 -3.73 4.28
CA TYR A 187 15.15 -5.16 4.23
C TYR A 187 14.35 -5.62 5.46
N ALA A 188 13.67 -4.70 6.13
CA ALA A 188 12.99 -4.95 7.39
C ALA A 188 11.89 -5.99 7.23
N LYS A 189 11.82 -6.90 8.21
CA LYS A 189 10.83 -7.98 8.30
C LYS A 189 9.94 -7.76 9.51
N VAL A 190 8.68 -7.42 9.28
CA VAL A 190 7.66 -7.23 10.33
C VAL A 190 6.58 -8.28 10.18
N TYR A 191 6.48 -9.21 11.13
CA TYR A 191 5.63 -10.38 10.96
C TYR A 191 5.07 -10.95 12.26
N GLY A 192 4.32 -12.05 12.17
CA GLY A 192 3.72 -12.66 13.36
C GLY A 192 2.60 -11.80 13.91
N ASN A 193 2.69 -11.39 15.17
CA ASN A 193 1.75 -10.46 15.81
C ASN A 193 2.49 -9.15 16.16
N ALA A 194 3.41 -8.72 15.30
CA ALA A 194 4.12 -7.47 15.47
C ALA A 194 3.16 -6.28 15.39
N GLU A 195 3.45 -5.27 16.19
CA GLU A 195 2.72 -4.01 16.23
C GLU A 195 3.76 -2.89 16.15
N VAL A 196 3.79 -2.13 15.05
CA VAL A 196 4.73 -1.00 14.83
C VAL A 196 3.92 0.27 14.64
N TRP A 197 4.17 1.30 15.45
CA TRP A 197 3.28 2.47 15.54
C TRP A 197 4.00 3.73 15.99
N GLY A 198 3.26 4.83 16.12
CA GLY A 198 3.80 6.14 16.45
C GLY A 198 4.72 6.66 15.35
N ASN A 199 5.90 7.15 15.73
CA ASN A 199 6.92 7.66 14.80
C ASN A 199 8.11 6.68 14.68
N ALA A 200 7.87 5.38 14.88
CA ALA A 200 8.92 4.36 14.85
C ALA A 200 9.53 4.25 13.45
N LYS A 201 10.87 4.12 13.38
CA LYS A 201 11.60 3.85 12.14
C LYS A 201 12.30 2.50 12.22
N ILE A 202 11.73 1.50 11.57
CA ILE A 202 12.21 0.12 11.49
C ILE A 202 12.85 -0.07 10.11
N GLN A 203 14.17 -0.25 10.04
CA GLN A 203 14.90 -0.27 8.77
C GLN A 203 16.01 -1.33 8.72
N ASP A 204 16.73 -1.37 7.60
CA ASP A 204 17.83 -2.31 7.32
C ASP A 204 17.42 -3.77 7.52
N ASN A 205 18.14 -4.55 8.32
CA ASN A 205 17.88 -5.98 8.57
C ASN A 205 17.04 -6.21 9.83
N ALA A 206 16.12 -5.29 10.16
CA ALA A 206 15.21 -5.43 11.29
C ALA A 206 14.37 -6.73 11.21
N VAL A 207 14.13 -7.38 12.35
CA VAL A 207 13.31 -8.59 12.49
C VAL A 207 12.35 -8.43 13.66
N ILE A 208 11.13 -8.00 13.37
CA ILE A 208 10.10 -7.68 14.36
C ILE A 208 8.99 -8.72 14.26
N LYS A 209 8.86 -9.58 15.28
CA LYS A 209 7.84 -10.64 15.32
C LYS A 209 6.69 -10.33 16.28
N ASN A 210 6.96 -9.47 17.26
CA ASN A 210 6.04 -9.12 18.33
C ASN A 210 6.20 -7.64 18.70
N LYS A 211 5.18 -7.09 19.37
CA LYS A 211 5.20 -5.74 19.94
C LYS A 211 6.46 -5.41 20.76
N LYS A 212 7.01 -6.38 21.48
CA LYS A 212 8.18 -6.17 22.35
C LYS A 212 9.53 -6.19 21.63
N ASP A 213 9.56 -6.47 20.32
CA ASP A 213 10.82 -6.57 19.58
C ASP A 213 11.42 -5.19 19.22
N TRP A 214 10.74 -4.10 19.59
CA TRP A 214 11.23 -2.74 19.47
C TRP A 214 10.71 -1.85 20.61
N PHE A 215 11.30 -0.67 20.74
CA PHE A 215 10.92 0.39 21.64
C PHE A 215 11.14 1.73 20.95
N SER A 216 10.31 2.74 21.24
CA SER A 216 10.58 4.11 20.82
C SER A 216 10.32 5.11 21.94
N GLY A 217 11.26 6.03 22.10
CA GLY A 217 11.10 7.23 22.92
C GLY A 217 10.89 8.45 22.02
N SER A 218 9.79 9.18 22.23
CA SER A 218 9.46 10.42 21.52
C SER A 218 9.86 11.66 22.32
N ASN A 219 9.96 12.81 21.65
CA ASN A 219 10.37 14.09 22.26
C ASN A 219 11.77 14.04 22.88
N VAL A 220 12.70 13.35 22.20
CA VAL A 220 14.05 13.07 22.71
C VAL A 220 15.11 13.87 21.97
N GLY A 221 16.02 14.46 22.75
CA GLY A 221 17.11 15.29 22.27
C GLY A 221 16.66 16.61 21.65
N PRO A 222 17.57 17.37 21.02
CA PRO A 222 17.38 18.79 20.74
C PRO A 222 16.24 19.10 19.74
N GLU A 223 15.87 18.14 18.91
CA GLU A 223 14.83 18.31 17.87
C GLU A 223 13.48 17.69 18.28
N ASN A 224 13.32 17.23 19.53
CA ASN A 224 12.14 16.52 20.00
C ASN A 224 11.73 15.32 19.10
N GLY A 225 12.71 14.64 18.51
CA GLY A 225 12.49 13.51 17.61
C GLY A 225 12.23 12.20 18.34
N ALA A 226 12.05 11.13 17.55
CA ALA A 226 11.92 9.76 18.05
C ALA A 226 13.26 9.01 17.97
N LEU A 227 13.66 8.39 19.08
CA LEU A 227 14.70 7.35 19.11
C LEU A 227 13.99 5.99 19.07
N THR A 228 14.21 5.21 18.02
CA THR A 228 13.71 3.82 17.93
C THR A 228 14.86 2.86 18.17
N VAL A 229 14.64 1.82 18.98
CA VAL A 229 15.56 0.70 19.19
C VAL A 229 14.82 -0.58 18.85
N TYR A 230 15.43 -1.48 18.10
CA TYR A 230 14.74 -2.68 17.61
C TYR A 230 15.67 -3.87 17.40
N LYS A 231 15.07 -5.07 17.37
CA LYS A 231 15.77 -6.30 16.98
C LYS A 231 16.04 -6.31 15.48
N ALA A 232 17.27 -6.68 15.14
CA ALA A 232 17.74 -6.97 13.81
C ALA A 232 18.43 -8.34 13.79
N GLU A 233 18.79 -8.82 12.59
CA GLU A 233 19.46 -10.13 12.43
C GLU A 233 20.74 -10.23 13.26
N ASP A 234 21.52 -9.14 13.37
CA ASP A 234 22.82 -9.11 14.02
C ASP A 234 22.81 -8.51 15.44
N GLY A 235 21.63 -8.29 16.03
CA GLY A 235 21.48 -7.73 17.38
C GLY A 235 20.56 -6.53 17.44
N LEU A 236 20.76 -5.66 18.43
CA LEU A 236 19.95 -4.45 18.56
C LEU A 236 20.51 -3.32 17.71
N MET A 237 19.63 -2.71 16.93
CA MET A 237 19.91 -1.49 16.18
C MET A 237 19.10 -0.32 16.74
N SER A 238 19.51 0.89 16.38
CA SER A 238 18.83 2.11 16.76
C SER A 238 18.79 3.13 15.63
N THR A 239 17.74 3.93 15.65
CA THR A 239 17.50 4.99 14.67
C THR A 239 17.10 6.29 15.36
N ARG A 240 17.72 7.38 14.92
CA ARG A 240 17.38 8.74 15.34
C ARG A 240 17.75 9.73 14.24
N GLY A 241 16.76 10.48 13.74
CA GLY A 241 16.99 11.37 12.61
C GLY A 241 17.47 10.58 11.39
N CYS A 242 18.64 10.96 10.85
CA CYS A 242 19.31 10.25 9.75
C CYS A 242 20.26 9.13 10.23
N PHE A 243 20.47 8.97 11.53
CA PHE A 243 21.32 7.90 12.05
C PHE A 243 20.60 6.55 12.00
N CYS A 244 21.31 5.53 11.52
CA CYS A 244 21.01 4.12 11.71
C CYS A 244 22.31 3.39 12.05
N GLY A 245 22.27 2.48 13.02
CA GLY A 245 23.42 1.68 13.40
C GLY A 245 23.18 0.88 14.67
N THR A 246 24.21 0.18 15.11
CA THR A 246 24.20 -0.55 16.39
C THR A 246 24.04 0.43 17.56
N ILE A 247 23.65 -0.10 18.72
CA ILE A 247 23.56 0.67 19.96
C ILE A 247 24.91 1.29 20.35
N GLU A 248 26.01 0.57 20.13
CA GLU A 248 27.36 1.02 20.46
C GLU A 248 27.77 2.21 19.59
N GLU A 249 27.59 2.09 18.27
CA GLU A 249 27.85 3.17 17.32
C GLU A 249 27.01 4.41 17.63
N PHE A 250 25.74 4.24 17.99
CA PHE A 250 24.87 5.35 18.35
C PHE A 250 25.34 6.06 19.63
N LEU A 251 25.76 5.32 20.65
CA LEU A 251 26.25 5.90 21.89
C LEU A 251 27.59 6.63 21.70
N VAL A 252 28.49 6.08 20.87
CA VAL A 252 29.71 6.78 20.47
C VAL A 252 29.35 8.08 19.74
N LYS A 253 28.46 7.99 18.74
CA LYS A 253 28.12 9.14 17.91
C LYS A 253 27.39 10.24 18.68
N SER A 254 26.46 9.87 19.55
CA SER A 254 25.73 10.83 20.38
C SER A 254 26.64 11.58 21.34
N LYS A 255 27.70 10.94 21.87
CA LYS A 255 28.70 11.59 22.72
C LYS A 255 29.60 12.56 21.95
N GLU A 256 29.89 12.27 20.67
CA GLU A 256 30.66 13.18 19.81
C GLU A 256 29.88 14.44 19.42
N VAL A 257 28.57 14.30 19.22
CA VAL A 257 27.73 15.32 18.56
C VAL A 257 26.90 16.15 19.55
N HIS A 258 26.55 15.59 20.71
CA HIS A 258 25.65 16.24 21.66
C HIS A 258 26.30 16.51 23.02
N ASP A 259 25.66 17.36 23.82
CA ASP A 259 26.05 17.61 25.20
C ASP A 259 25.80 16.40 26.11
N ASP A 260 26.43 16.41 27.29
CA ASP A 260 26.32 15.31 28.26
C ASP A 260 24.86 15.05 28.68
N LYS A 261 24.03 16.08 28.75
CA LYS A 261 22.62 15.96 29.12
C LYS A 261 21.87 15.11 28.09
N THR A 262 21.97 15.47 26.81
CA THR A 262 21.31 14.77 25.70
C THR A 262 21.87 13.35 25.53
N HIS A 263 23.20 13.19 25.60
CA HIS A 263 23.81 11.86 25.55
C HIS A 263 23.31 10.95 26.68
N ASN A 264 23.22 11.47 27.91
CA ASN A 264 22.69 10.71 29.04
C ASN A 264 21.21 10.36 28.89
N GLU A 265 20.39 11.27 28.34
CA GLU A 265 18.99 11.00 28.01
C GLU A 265 18.88 9.80 27.06
N TYR A 266 19.63 9.80 25.96
CA TYR A 266 19.68 8.68 25.02
C TYR A 266 20.13 7.37 25.67
N LYS A 267 21.17 7.43 26.50
CA LYS A 267 21.67 6.25 27.21
C LYS A 267 20.60 5.63 28.12
N LEU A 268 19.86 6.44 28.86
CA LEU A 268 18.79 5.96 29.75
C LEU A 268 17.66 5.28 28.94
N LEU A 269 17.24 5.89 27.82
CA LEU A 269 16.23 5.31 26.95
C LEU A 269 16.68 3.99 26.33
N ILE A 270 17.96 3.87 25.98
CA ILE A 270 18.54 2.62 25.47
C ILE A 270 18.52 1.52 26.53
N GLU A 271 18.82 1.84 27.79
CA GLU A 271 18.73 0.86 28.87
C GLU A 271 17.29 0.39 29.10
N VAL A 272 16.31 1.32 29.04
CA VAL A 272 14.88 0.96 29.04
C VAL A 272 14.54 0.05 27.85
N ALA A 273 15.00 0.41 26.65
CA ALA A 273 14.75 -0.37 25.44
C ALA A 273 15.34 -1.79 25.56
N LYS A 274 16.59 -1.94 25.98
CA LYS A 274 17.23 -3.24 26.21
C LYS A 274 16.43 -4.08 27.21
N SER A 275 16.04 -3.49 28.33
CA SER A 275 15.23 -4.18 29.35
C SER A 275 13.88 -4.62 28.80
N SER A 276 13.24 -3.81 27.95
CA SER A 276 11.95 -4.13 27.36
C SER A 276 12.03 -5.19 26.25
N ILE A 277 13.11 -5.18 25.46
CA ILE A 277 13.25 -5.99 24.25
C ILE A 277 13.88 -7.37 24.55
N LEU A 278 14.80 -7.41 25.51
CA LEU A 278 15.56 -8.61 25.89
C LEU A 278 15.04 -9.30 27.15
N GLY A 279 14.18 -8.62 27.93
CA GLY A 279 13.41 -9.20 29.04
C GLY A 279 12.26 -10.10 28.58
#